data_AF-A0A4R6V953-F1
#
_entry.id   AF-A0A4R6V953-F1
#
_cell.length_a   1.000
_cell.length_b   1.000
_cell.length_c   1.000
_cell.angle_alpha   90.00
_cell.angle_beta   90.00
_cell.angle_gamma   90.00
#
_symmetry.space_group_name_H-M   'P 1'
#
loop_
_entity.id
_entity.type
_entity.pdbx_description
1 polymer ?
#
loop_
_entity_poly.entity_id
_entity_poly.type
_entity_poly.pdbx_seq_one_letter_code
_entity_poly.pdbx_strand_id
1 'polypeptide(L)'
;MSTEGGPAVTSRMARLFDVRYVIGGLLGFYGVVLVIRGLLDGAEQLAQAAGFAVNLWTGIALVVVAVAFLAWASLRPLGIEVDEEELAGPSA
;
A
#
# COMPACT_ATOMS: atom_id res chain seq x y z
N MET A 1 -11.85 13.35 -38.19
CA MET A 1 -11.88 14.11 -36.92
C MET A 1 -11.58 13.10 -35.84
N SER A 2 -10.29 12.90 -35.54
CA SER A 2 -9.79 11.79 -34.74
C SER A 2 -9.75 12.21 -33.27
N THR A 3 -10.67 11.69 -32.47
CA THR A 3 -10.52 11.63 -31.02
C THR A 3 -10.35 10.18 -30.64
N GLU A 4 -9.12 9.69 -30.80
CA GLU A 4 -8.66 8.40 -30.26
C GLU A 4 -8.63 8.49 -28.73
N GLY A 5 -9.72 8.10 -28.09
CA GLY A 5 -9.79 7.90 -26.64
C GLY A 5 -9.11 6.59 -26.20
N GLY A 6 -7.87 6.36 -26.63
CA GLY A 6 -7.03 5.23 -26.20
C GLY A 6 -6.17 5.55 -24.96
N PRO A 7 -5.19 4.72 -24.61
CA PRO A 7 -5.01 3.83 -23.43
C PRO A 7 -4.88 4.48 -22.02
N ALA A 8 -5.43 5.67 -21.77
CA ALA A 8 -5.25 6.37 -20.48
C ALA A 8 -5.83 5.63 -19.24
N VAL A 9 -6.88 4.82 -19.42
CA VAL A 9 -7.51 4.06 -18.32
C VAL A 9 -6.60 2.92 -17.84
N THR A 10 -5.92 2.22 -18.76
CA THR A 10 -5.02 1.10 -18.45
C THR A 10 -3.81 1.56 -17.63
N SER A 11 -3.19 2.69 -18.01
CA SER A 11 -2.04 3.27 -17.30
C SER A 11 -2.37 3.76 -15.88
N ARG A 12 -3.60 4.24 -15.63
CA ARG A 12 -4.02 4.66 -14.29
C ARG A 12 -4.28 3.48 -13.37
N MET A 13 -4.88 2.40 -13.88
CA MET A 13 -5.10 1.17 -13.11
C MET A 13 -3.79 0.45 -12.79
N ALA A 14 -2.87 0.40 -13.75
CA ALA A 14 -1.50 -0.09 -13.58
C ALA A 14 -0.76 0.56 -12.39
N ARG A 15 -0.89 1.89 -12.23
CA ARG A 15 -0.33 2.61 -11.06
C ARG A 15 -1.02 2.27 -9.74
N LEU A 16 -2.31 1.97 -9.75
CA LEU A 16 -3.03 1.48 -8.56
C LEU A 16 -2.59 0.06 -8.17
N PHE A 17 -2.10 -0.72 -9.12
CA PHE A 17 -1.49 -2.04 -8.91
C PHE A 17 0.01 -1.98 -8.62
N ASP A 18 0.58 -0.83 -8.25
CA ASP A 18 1.92 -0.77 -7.69
C ASP A 18 1.94 -1.44 -6.30
N VAL A 19 2.82 -2.42 -6.14
CA VAL A 19 2.98 -3.20 -4.91
C VAL A 19 3.18 -2.34 -3.67
N ARG A 20 3.75 -1.13 -3.80
CA ARG A 20 4.00 -0.22 -2.68
C ARG A 20 2.73 0.41 -2.14
N TYR A 21 1.74 0.69 -2.99
CA TYR A 21 0.42 1.13 -2.55
C TYR A 21 -0.34 0.00 -1.86
N VAL A 22 -0.26 -1.23 -2.40
CA VAL A 22 -0.90 -2.41 -1.80
C VAL A 22 -0.31 -2.71 -0.42
N ILE A 23 1.02 -2.85 -0.33
CA ILE A 23 1.72 -3.12 0.94
C ILE A 23 1.48 -1.97 1.93
N GLY A 24 1.65 -0.73 1.50
CA GLY A 24 1.44 0.44 2.35
C GLY A 24 0.01 0.53 2.88
N GLY A 25 -0.99 0.27 2.03
CA GLY A 25 -2.41 0.26 2.42
C GLY A 25 -2.74 -0.85 3.41
N LEU A 26 -2.26 -2.07 3.17
CA LEU A 26 -2.48 -3.22 4.07
C LEU A 26 -1.82 -3.02 5.44
N LEU A 27 -0.55 -2.60 5.46
CA LEU A 27 0.16 -2.29 6.71
C LEU A 27 -0.52 -1.14 7.46
N GLY A 28 -0.95 -0.10 6.74
CA GLY A 28 -1.64 1.04 7.33
C GLY A 28 -2.97 0.66 7.95
N PHE A 29 -3.81 -0.09 7.23
CA PHE A 29 -5.08 -0.58 7.74
C PHE A 29 -4.91 -1.44 8.99
N TYR A 30 -4.02 -2.44 8.94
CA TYR A 30 -3.78 -3.31 10.09
C TYR A 30 -3.13 -2.54 11.26
N GLY A 31 -2.21 -1.62 10.97
CA GLY A 31 -1.61 -0.75 11.97
C GLY A 31 -2.65 0.10 12.71
N VAL A 32 -3.61 0.68 12.00
CA VAL A 32 -4.73 1.43 12.62
C VAL A 32 -5.57 0.52 13.51
N VAL A 33 -5.88 -0.71 13.08
CA VAL A 33 -6.59 -1.70 13.92
C VAL A 33 -5.81 -1.98 15.20
N LEU A 34 -4.48 -2.13 15.12
CA LEU A 34 -3.63 -2.37 16.28
C LEU A 34 -3.51 -1.15 17.20
N VAL A 35 -3.48 0.07 16.67
CA VAL A 35 -3.53 1.29 17.50
C VAL A 35 -4.84 1.34 18.27
N ILE A 36 -5.98 1.13 17.60
CA ILE A 36 -7.29 1.12 18.26
C ILE A 36 -7.33 0.02 19.33
N ARG A 37 -6.90 -1.19 19.00
CA ARG A 37 -6.80 -2.29 19.98
C ARG A 37 -5.91 -1.93 21.16
N GLY A 38 -4.73 -1.37 20.91
CA GLY A 38 -3.78 -0.97 21.93
C GLY A 38 -4.27 0.14 22.85
N LEU A 39 -5.07 1.07 22.33
CA LEU A 39 -5.73 2.10 23.15
C LEU A 39 -6.85 1.53 24.03
N LEU A 40 -7.39 0.39 23.66
CA LEU A 40 -8.44 -0.32 24.38
C LEU A 40 -7.90 -1.51 25.21
N ASP A 41 -6.58 -1.71 25.25
CA ASP A 41 -5.98 -2.82 26.00
C ASP A 41 -6.25 -2.66 27.50
N GLY A 42 -6.77 -3.73 28.11
CA GLY A 42 -7.01 -3.79 29.54
C GLY A 42 -5.79 -4.22 30.35
N ALA A 43 -5.93 -4.22 31.68
CA ALA A 43 -4.88 -4.64 32.61
C ALA A 43 -4.39 -6.09 32.37
N GLU A 44 -5.29 -6.97 31.92
CA GLU A 44 -4.95 -8.36 31.59
C GLU A 44 -4.00 -8.46 30.40
N GLN A 45 -4.21 -7.67 29.34
CA GLN A 45 -3.35 -7.66 28.15
C GLN A 45 -1.98 -7.06 28.48
N LEU A 46 -1.94 -5.98 29.28
CA LEU A 46 -0.68 -5.43 29.78
C LEU A 46 0.08 -6.45 30.63
N ALA A 47 -0.60 -7.21 31.51
CA ALA A 47 0.04 -8.21 32.35
C ALA A 47 0.71 -9.33 31.52
N GLN A 48 0.06 -9.78 30.45
CA GLN A 48 0.63 -10.77 29.52
C GLN A 48 1.89 -10.24 28.80
N ALA A 49 1.98 -8.93 28.63
CA ALA A 49 3.07 -8.25 27.96
C ALA A 49 4.05 -7.53 28.93
N ALA A 50 4.14 -7.99 30.19
CA ALA A 50 5.03 -7.41 31.21
C ALA A 50 4.84 -5.89 31.43
N GLY A 51 3.60 -5.41 31.30
CA GLY A 51 3.22 -4.01 31.41
C GLY A 51 3.40 -3.18 30.14
N PHE A 52 3.81 -3.79 29.02
CA PHE A 52 4.05 -3.08 27.77
C PHE A 52 2.83 -3.10 26.85
N ALA A 53 2.46 -1.94 26.29
CA ALA A 53 1.38 -1.84 25.32
C ALA A 53 1.82 -2.30 23.92
N VAL A 54 2.05 -3.60 23.75
CA VAL A 54 2.61 -4.20 22.52
C VAL A 54 1.76 -3.85 21.30
N ASN A 55 0.44 -3.94 21.40
CA ASN A 55 -0.46 -3.63 20.29
C ASN A 55 -0.32 -2.17 19.85
N LEU A 56 -0.24 -1.24 20.80
CA LEU A 56 -0.13 0.19 20.52
C LEU A 56 1.19 0.51 19.82
N TRP A 57 2.32 0.08 20.38
CA TRP A 57 3.64 0.36 19.80
C TRP A 57 3.83 -0.32 18.44
N THR A 58 3.36 -1.56 18.30
CA THR A 58 3.40 -2.26 17.01
C THR A 58 2.54 -1.55 15.98
N GLY A 59 1.32 -1.15 16.37
CA GLY A 59 0.41 -0.39 15.51
C GLY A 59 1.02 0.93 15.05
N ILE A 60 1.61 1.70 15.97
CA ILE A 60 2.29 2.97 15.65
C ILE A 60 3.43 2.73 14.65
N ALA A 61 4.28 1.73 14.89
CA ALA A 61 5.38 1.40 14.00
C ALA A 61 4.87 1.04 12.58
N LEU A 62 3.81 0.22 12.49
CA LEU A 62 3.20 -0.14 11.21
C LEU A 62 2.61 1.07 10.48
N VAL A 63 1.94 1.99 11.19
CA VAL A 63 1.40 3.22 10.59
C VAL A 63 2.53 4.10 10.04
N VAL A 64 3.65 4.24 10.78
CA VAL A 64 4.81 5.00 10.30
C VAL A 64 5.39 4.39 9.02
N VAL A 65 5.57 3.07 9.00
CA VAL A 65 6.08 2.36 7.80
C VAL A 65 5.10 2.49 6.63
N ALA A 66 3.80 2.37 6.88
CA ALA A 66 2.76 2.55 5.86
C ALA A 66 2.82 3.96 5.24
N VAL A 67 2.90 5.00 6.07
CA VAL A 67 3.04 6.39 5.59
C VAL A 67 4.30 6.55 4.75
N ALA A 68 5.44 5.98 5.18
CA ALA A 68 6.67 6.02 4.41
C ALA A 68 6.52 5.34 3.03
N PHE A 69 5.88 4.18 2.96
CA PHE A 69 5.61 3.47 1.71
C PHE A 69 4.70 4.27 0.77
N LEU A 70 3.59 4.79 1.30
CA LEU A 70 2.63 5.58 0.51
C LEU A 70 3.24 6.88 0.01
N ALA A 71 4.03 7.57 0.85
CA ALA A 71 4.77 8.76 0.45
C ALA A 71 5.79 8.43 -0.64
N TRP A 72 6.56 7.35 -0.48
CA TRP A 72 7.55 6.94 -1.48
C TRP A 72 6.90 6.54 -2.82
N ALA A 73 5.79 5.80 -2.79
CA ALA A 73 5.03 5.43 -3.98
C ALA A 73 4.51 6.68 -4.72
N SER A 74 4.01 7.67 -3.97
CA SER A 74 3.53 8.93 -4.54
C SER A 74 4.65 9.81 -5.09
N LEU A 75 5.85 9.78 -4.49
CA LEU A 75 7.01 10.56 -4.93
C LEU A 75 7.75 9.93 -6.12
N ARG A 76 7.69 8.60 -6.27
CA ARG A 76 8.36 7.87 -7.36
C ARG A 76 7.40 6.90 -8.05
N PRO A 77 6.46 7.39 -8.87
CA PRO A 77 5.54 6.51 -9.61
C PRO A 77 6.31 5.64 -10.61
N LEU A 78 6.06 4.33 -10.61
CA LEU A 78 6.59 3.43 -11.64
C LEU A 78 5.75 3.60 -12.91
N GLY A 79 6.40 3.97 -14.01
CA GLY A 79 5.79 3.90 -15.34
C GLY A 79 5.79 2.45 -15.81
N ILE A 80 4.68 1.98 -16.37
CA ILE A 80 4.67 0.73 -17.13
C ILE A 80 5.02 1.09 -18.56
N GLU A 81 6.19 0.63 -19.01
CA GLU A 81 6.55 0.58 -20.43
C GLU A 81 5.82 -0.64 -21.00
N VAL A 82 4.90 -0.39 -21.94
CA VAL A 82 4.19 -1.45 -22.64
C VAL A 82 4.95 -1.67 -23.93
N ASP A 83 5.59 -2.83 -24.06
CA ASP A 83 6.32 -3.19 -25.28
C ASP A 83 5.32 -3.43 -26.41
N GLU A 84 5.26 -2.51 -27.37
CA GLU A 84 4.35 -2.57 -28.52
C GLU A 84 4.65 -3.78 -29.43
N GLU A 85 5.88 -4.29 -29.41
CA GLU A 85 6.30 -5.50 -30.13
C GLU A 85 5.68 -6.79 -29.55
N GLU A 86 5.46 -6.87 -28.25
CA GLU A 86 4.73 -7.97 -27.60
C GLU A 86 3.24 -7.95 -27.99
N LEU A 87 2.67 -6.74 -28.14
CA LEU A 87 1.28 -6.54 -28.57
C LEU A 87 1.07 -6.76 -30.07
N ALA A 88 2.10 -6.61 -30.90
CA ALA A 88 2.01 -6.81 -32.35
C ALA A 88 1.90 -8.30 -32.74
N GLY A 89 2.32 -9.21 -31.87
CA GLY A 89 2.39 -10.65 -32.15
C GLY A 89 3.42 -11.00 -33.25
N PRO A 90 3.87 -12.26 -33.35
CA PRO A 90 4.81 -12.63 -34.39
C PRO A 90 4.21 -12.34 -35.76
N SER A 91 4.89 -11.50 -36.56
CA SER A 91 4.55 -11.24 -37.96
C SER A 91 4.71 -12.55 -38.75
N ALA A 92 3.61 -13.30 -38.87
CA ALA A 92 3.50 -14.48 -39.71
C ALA A 92 3.26 -14.10 -41.17
#